data_AF-A0A2Z6QLP5-F1
#
_entry.id   AF-A0A2Z6QLP5-F1
#
_cell.length_a   1.000
_cell.length_b   1.000
_cell.length_c   1.000
_cell.angle_alpha   90.00
_cell.angle_beta   90.00
_cell.angle_gamma   90.00
#
_symmetry.space_group_name_H-M   'P 1'
#
loop_
_entity.id
_entity.type
_entity.pdbx_description
1 polymer ?
#
loop_
_entity_poly.entity_id
_entity_poly.type
_entity_poly.pdbx_seq_one_letter_code
_entity_poly.pdbx_strand_id
1 'polypeptide(L)'
;MDSTHASSLTFTRTSPSTSSADLLALSQEISRLSTIFNEQEFTQKNKAELRKFFTVEVTQRKDILDLISTLTNDREKLNYLKEFLTGIFLKLLFIFANNTEYLLILVLFFPASYPQTRPKNTFTLSYIIQLLESLVVAKSPDNSVSIFIDNSNLFIEGAKIVGQLENVPDVYSNSRSDIEFYVDHGLLVTTVLRGRKLRNAFIIGSIPSENDTLWARARDHGCEVTTYERNASNKEKKADVKLVCYAMRTLFTKTGSTILIIAGDGDYCPLVEEAKKENWKVETWFWDGSNLPLFPTGMNAGLKNISSYVSLDDYYKSFTYITGPDFTNNKSILEIHGNVIKSWPFRNKRLMVCFCELNLFGRWYWVDDTTAYLYFESKRQLDSARSWFRRNYPGMLLYDFKQKQMGRRNSFGIQKEKL
;
A
#
# COMPACT_ATOMS: atom_id res chain seq x y z
N MET A 1 20.01 64.30 32.93
CA MET A 1 18.98 65.03 32.16
C MET A 1 18.87 64.28 30.85
N ASP A 2 18.04 63.22 30.85
CA ASP A 2 16.64 63.30 30.39
C ASP A 2 16.63 63.45 28.87
N SER A 3 15.93 62.66 28.06
CA SER A 3 14.83 61.74 28.32
C SER A 3 14.47 61.06 26.99
N THR A 4 13.78 59.92 27.08
CA THR A 4 12.78 59.42 26.11
C THR A 4 13.15 59.23 24.64
N HIS A 5 13.17 57.96 24.21
CA HIS A 5 12.07 57.43 23.37
C HIS A 5 11.97 55.91 23.55
N ALA A 6 11.02 55.49 24.40
CA ALA A 6 10.50 54.13 24.41
C ALA A 6 9.59 53.97 23.20
N SER A 7 10.04 53.25 22.19
CA SER A 7 9.20 52.82 21.08
C SER A 7 8.28 51.71 21.57
N SER A 8 7.00 52.06 21.70
CA SER A 8 5.89 51.15 21.98
C SER A 8 5.86 50.04 20.93
N LEU A 9 6.20 48.81 21.35
CA LEU A 9 5.91 47.60 20.59
C LEU A 9 4.41 47.33 20.69
N THR A 10 3.68 47.88 19.74
CA THR A 10 2.29 47.51 19.49
C THR A 10 2.28 46.02 19.12
N PHE A 11 1.97 45.16 20.09
CA PHE A 11 1.76 43.74 19.86
C PHE A 11 0.50 43.60 19.01
N THR A 12 0.67 43.56 17.69
CA THR A 12 -0.39 43.14 16.78
C THR A 12 -0.80 41.74 17.20
N ARG A 13 -1.97 41.66 17.84
CA ARG A 13 -2.61 40.42 18.28
C ARG A 13 -2.82 39.59 17.01
N THR A 14 -1.92 38.65 16.77
CA THR A 14 -2.07 37.67 15.70
C THR A 14 -3.38 36.95 15.94
N SER A 15 -4.26 37.01 14.93
CA SER A 15 -5.50 36.25 14.91
C SER A 15 -5.17 34.79 15.21
N PRO A 16 -5.90 34.11 16.13
CA PRO A 16 -5.64 32.71 16.40
C PRO A 16 -5.70 31.92 15.10
N SER A 17 -4.78 30.98 14.89
CA SER A 17 -4.95 29.98 13.84
C SER A 17 -6.34 29.33 14.00
N THR A 18 -7.01 28.99 12.91
CA THR A 18 -8.41 28.50 12.91
C THR A 18 -8.63 27.37 13.91
N SER A 19 -7.66 26.45 14.01
CA SER A 19 -7.63 25.34 14.99
C SER A 19 -7.60 25.77 16.47
N SER A 20 -6.93 26.89 16.76
CA SER A 20 -6.88 27.48 18.11
C SER A 20 -8.21 28.18 18.46
N ALA A 21 -8.85 28.81 17.48
CA ALA A 21 -10.19 29.38 17.64
C ALA A 21 -11.25 28.30 17.92
N ASP A 22 -11.19 27.16 17.22
CA ASP A 22 -12.13 26.05 17.42
C ASP A 22 -11.99 25.43 18.82
N LEU A 23 -10.75 25.26 19.32
CA LEU A 23 -10.49 24.78 20.68
C LEU A 23 -11.04 25.74 21.75
N LEU A 24 -10.89 27.04 21.51
CA LEU A 24 -11.40 28.07 22.40
C LEU A 24 -12.93 28.03 22.44
N ALA A 25 -13.60 27.93 21.28
CA ALA A 25 -15.05 27.86 21.18
C ALA A 25 -15.63 26.63 21.91
N LEU A 26 -15.03 25.45 21.72
CA LEU A 26 -15.44 24.23 22.42
C LEU A 26 -15.23 24.33 23.94
N SER A 27 -14.10 24.92 24.37
CA SER A 27 -13.81 25.13 25.79
C SER A 27 -14.78 26.11 26.44
N GLN A 28 -15.20 27.14 25.72
CA GLN A 28 -16.22 28.08 26.14
C GLN A 28 -17.59 27.39 26.24
N GLU A 29 -17.97 26.58 25.27
CA GLU A 29 -19.28 25.88 25.30
C GLU A 29 -19.38 24.87 26.45
N ILE A 30 -18.31 24.10 26.71
CA ILE A 30 -18.23 23.23 27.90
C ILE A 30 -18.41 24.04 29.18
N SER A 31 -17.76 25.20 29.26
CA SER A 31 -17.84 26.04 30.46
C SER A 31 -19.21 26.67 30.61
N ARG A 32 -19.86 27.09 29.52
CA ARG A 32 -21.24 27.60 29.52
C ARG A 32 -22.23 26.53 29.98
N LEU A 33 -22.18 25.32 29.41
CA LEU A 33 -23.04 24.21 29.83
C LEU A 33 -22.82 23.83 31.30
N SER A 34 -21.59 23.97 31.80
CA SER A 34 -21.27 23.76 33.22
C SER A 34 -21.92 24.77 34.17
N THR A 35 -22.32 25.95 33.67
CA THR A 35 -23.08 26.93 34.48
C THR A 35 -24.58 26.63 34.51
N ILE A 36 -25.07 25.85 33.53
CA ILE A 36 -26.49 25.55 33.33
C ILE A 36 -26.86 24.24 34.02
N PHE A 37 -25.99 23.23 33.95
CA PHE A 37 -26.25 21.89 34.48
C PHE A 37 -25.44 21.63 35.75
N ASN A 38 -26.08 21.03 36.74
CA ASN A 38 -25.46 20.70 38.02
C ASN A 38 -24.46 19.52 37.89
N GLU A 39 -23.72 19.24 38.96
CA GLU A 39 -22.69 18.20 39.01
C GLU A 39 -23.23 16.76 38.87
N GLN A 40 -24.53 16.51 39.05
CA GLN A 40 -25.11 15.19 38.78
C GLN A 40 -25.31 14.97 37.27
N GLU A 41 -25.59 16.04 36.54
CA GLU A 41 -25.86 15.98 35.10
C GLU A 41 -24.60 16.17 34.25
N PHE A 42 -23.69 17.07 34.66
CA PHE A 42 -22.41 17.30 34.01
C PHE A 42 -21.27 17.35 35.03
N THR A 43 -20.68 16.20 35.29
CA THR A 43 -19.64 16.02 36.33
C THR A 43 -18.34 16.75 35.99
N GLN A 44 -17.57 17.13 37.00
CA GLN A 44 -16.19 17.62 36.82
C GLN A 44 -15.32 16.68 35.96
N LYS A 45 -15.50 15.36 36.13
CA LYS A 45 -14.79 14.35 35.34
C LYS A 45 -15.07 14.48 33.84
N ASN A 46 -16.35 14.58 33.47
CA ASN A 46 -16.76 14.70 32.07
C ASN A 46 -16.17 15.98 31.42
N LYS A 47 -16.18 17.09 32.16
CA LYS A 47 -15.59 18.37 31.70
C LYS A 47 -14.09 18.24 31.44
N ALA A 48 -13.37 17.61 32.36
CA ALA A 48 -11.92 17.42 32.26
C ALA A 48 -11.55 16.52 31.07
N GLU A 49 -12.31 15.44 30.85
CA GLU A 49 -12.09 14.50 29.75
C GLU A 49 -12.35 15.16 28.39
N LEU A 50 -13.43 15.94 28.24
CA LEU A 50 -13.69 16.70 27.02
C LEU A 50 -12.58 17.72 26.72
N ARG A 51 -12.14 18.48 27.72
CA ARG A 51 -11.05 19.46 27.56
C ARG A 51 -9.74 18.78 27.15
N LYS A 52 -9.40 17.66 27.80
CA LYS A 52 -8.20 16.88 27.47
C LYS A 52 -8.27 16.35 26.04
N PHE A 53 -9.41 15.78 25.65
CA PHE A 53 -9.63 15.26 24.30
C PHE A 53 -9.46 16.36 23.25
N PHE A 54 -10.19 17.47 23.39
CA PHE A 54 -10.11 18.55 22.40
C PHE A 54 -8.72 19.16 22.33
N THR A 55 -7.95 19.18 23.40
CA THR A 55 -6.55 19.67 23.37
C THR A 55 -5.67 18.80 22.46
N VAL A 56 -5.89 17.48 22.45
CA VAL A 56 -5.07 16.52 21.68
C VAL A 56 -5.59 16.34 20.25
N GLU A 57 -6.89 16.19 20.06
CA GLU A 57 -7.49 15.87 18.76
C GLU A 57 -7.88 17.15 18.00
N VAL A 58 -7.00 17.55 17.07
CA VAL A 58 -7.13 18.80 16.31
C VAL A 58 -8.11 18.68 15.13
N THR A 59 -8.17 17.52 14.48
CA THR A 59 -8.87 17.34 13.20
C THR A 59 -10.39 17.28 13.33
N GLN A 60 -10.91 16.86 14.49
CA GLN A 60 -12.35 16.67 14.73
C GLN A 60 -13.05 17.89 15.34
N ARG A 61 -12.31 18.93 15.75
CA ARG A 61 -12.87 20.08 16.48
C ARG A 61 -13.92 20.82 15.67
N LYS A 62 -13.63 21.07 14.38
CA LYS A 62 -14.50 21.82 13.48
C LYS A 62 -15.83 21.11 13.27
N ASP A 63 -15.81 19.82 12.93
CA ASP A 63 -17.02 19.05 12.67
C ASP A 63 -17.91 18.94 13.91
N ILE A 64 -17.30 18.78 15.10
CA ILE A 64 -18.01 18.75 16.38
C ILE A 64 -18.62 20.11 16.70
N LEU A 65 -17.89 21.20 16.46
CA LEU A 65 -18.39 22.55 16.69
C LEU A 65 -19.54 22.89 15.74
N ASP A 66 -19.41 22.55 14.46
CA ASP A 66 -20.45 22.72 13.44
C ASP A 66 -21.71 21.94 13.86
N LEU A 67 -21.58 20.68 14.27
CA LEU A 67 -22.72 19.88 14.71
C LEU A 67 -23.36 20.42 16.00
N ILE A 68 -22.57 20.78 17.02
CA ILE A 68 -23.09 21.39 18.26
C ILE A 68 -23.84 22.69 17.96
N SER A 69 -23.38 23.46 16.98
CA SER A 69 -24.05 24.70 16.56
C SER A 69 -25.41 24.47 15.90
N THR A 70 -25.65 23.30 15.32
CA THR A 70 -26.95 22.91 14.74
C THR A 70 -27.97 22.44 15.78
N LEU A 71 -27.53 22.10 17.01
CA LEU A 71 -28.42 21.62 18.06
C LEU A 71 -29.18 22.77 18.72
N THR A 72 -30.49 22.58 18.87
CA THR A 72 -31.43 23.68 19.14
C THR A 72 -31.54 24.05 20.61
N ASN A 73 -31.19 23.15 21.52
CA ASN A 73 -31.27 23.39 22.96
C ASN A 73 -30.05 22.85 23.73
N ASP A 74 -29.82 23.41 24.92
CA ASP A 74 -28.63 23.12 25.74
C ASP A 74 -28.58 21.69 26.27
N ARG A 75 -29.74 21.03 26.38
CA ARG A 75 -29.82 19.63 26.81
C ARG A 75 -29.39 18.67 25.70
N GLU A 76 -29.76 18.93 24.45
CA GLU A 76 -29.25 18.18 23.29
C GLU A 76 -27.73 18.29 23.17
N LYS A 77 -27.19 19.50 23.35
CA LYS A 77 -25.74 19.73 23.34
C LYS A 77 -25.03 18.97 24.45
N LEU A 78 -25.58 18.98 25.67
CA LEU A 78 -25.03 18.22 26.79
C LEU A 78 -25.09 16.71 26.52
N ASN A 79 -26.23 16.20 26.03
CA ASN A 79 -26.39 14.78 25.72
C ASN A 79 -25.42 14.34 24.64
N TYR A 80 -25.27 15.12 23.56
CA TYR A 80 -24.30 14.85 22.51
C TYR A 80 -22.87 14.78 23.05
N LEU A 81 -22.44 15.74 23.87
CA LEU A 81 -21.11 15.74 24.48
C LEU A 81 -20.89 14.56 25.45
N LYS A 82 -21.93 14.14 26.17
CA LYS A 82 -21.87 12.96 27.06
C LYS A 82 -21.84 11.66 26.26
N GLU A 83 -22.64 11.56 25.21
CA GLU A 83 -22.65 10.43 24.29
C GLU A 83 -21.30 10.30 23.56
N PHE A 84 -20.72 11.43 23.18
CA PHE A 84 -19.39 11.52 22.61
C PHE A 84 -18.32 10.97 23.58
N LEU A 85 -18.38 11.31 24.86
CA LEU A 85 -17.51 10.72 25.89
C LEU A 85 -17.73 9.22 26.03
N THR A 86 -18.98 8.73 26.05
CA THR A 86 -19.24 7.28 26.10
C THR A 86 -18.74 6.56 24.84
N GLY A 87 -18.81 7.19 23.67
CA GLY A 87 -18.24 6.68 22.41
C GLY A 87 -16.71 6.64 22.42
N ILE A 88 -16.05 7.60 23.06
CA ILE A 88 -14.60 7.60 23.31
C ILE A 88 -14.24 6.47 24.30
N PHE A 89 -15.02 6.30 25.35
CA PHE A 89 -14.85 5.20 26.31
C PHE A 89 -15.03 3.84 25.64
N LEU A 90 -15.97 3.69 24.70
CA LEU A 90 -16.13 2.48 23.89
C LEU A 90 -14.92 2.24 22.96
N LYS A 91 -14.35 3.28 22.35
CA LYS A 91 -13.09 3.17 21.58
C LYS A 91 -11.90 2.76 22.45
N LEU A 92 -11.79 3.30 23.66
CA LEU A 92 -10.76 2.92 24.63
C LEU A 92 -11.01 1.51 25.19
N LEU A 93 -12.27 1.14 25.45
CA LEU A 93 -12.66 -0.21 25.86
C LEU A 93 -12.34 -1.23 24.76
N PHE A 94 -12.45 -0.85 23.49
CA PHE A 94 -12.01 -1.66 22.34
C PHE A 94 -10.48 -1.86 22.34
N ILE A 95 -9.71 -0.83 22.73
CA ILE A 95 -8.25 -0.93 22.89
C ILE A 95 -7.89 -1.82 24.08
N PHE A 96 -8.64 -1.77 25.18
CA PHE A 96 -8.41 -2.60 26.37
C PHE A 96 -8.93 -4.04 26.24
N ALA A 97 -10.02 -4.28 25.50
CA ALA A 97 -10.59 -5.61 25.24
C ALA A 97 -9.75 -6.46 24.28
N ASN A 98 -8.92 -5.83 23.44
CA ASN A 98 -7.97 -6.51 22.57
C ASN A 98 -6.67 -6.94 23.28
N ASN A 99 -6.62 -6.79 24.62
CA ASN A 99 -5.48 -7.20 25.43
C ASN A 99 -5.98 -8.22 26.47
N THR A 100 -5.75 -9.52 26.19
CA THR A 100 -6.36 -10.67 26.90
C THR A 100 -6.10 -10.68 28.41
N GLU A 101 -5.02 -10.05 28.89
CA GLU A 101 -4.71 -9.95 30.32
C GLU A 101 -5.66 -9.01 31.10
N TYR A 102 -6.27 -8.02 30.44
CA TYR A 102 -7.16 -7.04 31.10
C TYR A 102 -8.63 -7.47 31.13
N LEU A 103 -9.01 -8.46 30.32
CA LEU A 103 -10.36 -9.04 30.32
C LEU A 103 -10.65 -9.83 31.61
N LEU A 104 -9.63 -10.50 32.17
CA LEU A 104 -9.72 -11.15 33.48
C LEU A 104 -9.81 -10.12 34.63
N ILE A 105 -9.12 -8.99 34.49
CA ILE A 105 -9.17 -7.88 35.46
C ILE A 105 -10.57 -7.26 35.49
N LEU A 106 -11.23 -7.05 34.35
CA LEU A 106 -12.60 -6.49 34.33
C LEU A 106 -13.66 -7.41 34.96
N VAL A 107 -13.50 -8.73 34.88
CA VAL A 107 -14.38 -9.70 35.57
C VAL A 107 -14.08 -9.76 37.07
N LEU A 108 -12.82 -9.52 37.48
CA LEU A 108 -12.40 -9.55 38.89
C LEU A 108 -12.60 -8.21 39.63
N PHE A 109 -12.67 -7.07 38.92
CA PHE A 109 -12.85 -5.73 39.50
C PHE A 109 -14.30 -5.26 39.62
N PHE A 110 -15.28 -6.12 39.32
CA PHE A 110 -16.62 -5.98 39.88
C PHE A 110 -16.70 -6.81 41.18
N PRO A 111 -16.29 -6.27 42.34
CA PRO A 111 -16.68 -6.90 43.58
C PRO A 111 -18.20 -6.88 43.65
N ALA A 112 -18.77 -8.02 44.03
CA ALA A 112 -20.13 -8.14 44.49
C ALA A 112 -20.39 -7.08 45.57
N SER A 113 -20.90 -5.92 45.18
CA SER A 113 -21.36 -4.86 46.06
C SER A 113 -22.66 -4.30 45.50
N TYR A 114 -23.57 -5.20 45.13
CA TYR A 114 -24.99 -4.92 45.09
C TYR A 114 -25.64 -5.79 46.16
N PRO A 115 -26.32 -5.20 47.16
CA PRO A 115 -27.13 -5.97 48.08
C PRO A 115 -28.17 -6.74 47.25
N GLN A 116 -28.08 -8.07 47.28
CA GLN A 116 -29.04 -8.95 46.65
C GLN A 116 -30.42 -8.68 47.23
N THR A 117 -31.24 -7.93 46.49
CA THR A 117 -32.69 -8.07 46.59
C THR A 117 -33.28 -8.09 45.17
N ARG A 118 -33.71 -9.31 44.77
CA ARG A 118 -34.49 -9.70 43.57
C ARG A 118 -33.72 -10.10 42.30
N PRO A 119 -34.21 -11.11 41.55
CA PRO A 119 -33.54 -11.64 40.36
C PRO A 119 -33.80 -10.71 39.17
N LYS A 120 -32.84 -9.83 38.85
CA LYS A 120 -32.86 -9.03 37.61
C LYS A 120 -31.59 -9.15 36.76
N ASN A 121 -30.59 -9.90 37.22
CA ASN A 121 -29.27 -9.93 36.58
C ASN A 121 -29.13 -10.89 35.39
N THR A 122 -30.13 -11.72 35.12
CA THR A 122 -30.12 -12.60 33.93
C THR A 122 -30.54 -11.85 32.66
N PHE A 123 -31.39 -10.83 32.79
CA PHE A 123 -31.86 -10.02 31.66
C PHE A 123 -30.78 -9.05 31.15
N THR A 124 -29.96 -8.49 32.04
CA THR A 124 -28.87 -7.57 31.66
C THR A 124 -27.71 -8.29 30.98
N LEU A 125 -27.35 -9.50 31.43
CA LEU A 125 -26.30 -10.28 30.78
C LEU A 125 -26.74 -10.79 29.40
N SER A 126 -27.98 -11.27 29.28
CA SER A 126 -28.56 -11.68 28.00
C SER A 126 -28.67 -10.49 27.04
N TYR A 127 -29.09 -9.31 27.51
CA TYR A 127 -29.16 -8.12 26.67
C TYR A 127 -27.78 -7.61 26.26
N ILE A 128 -26.77 -7.69 27.13
CA ILE A 128 -25.38 -7.35 26.80
C ILE A 128 -24.80 -8.35 25.79
N ILE A 129 -25.04 -9.66 25.95
CA ILE A 129 -24.63 -10.68 24.97
C ILE A 129 -25.34 -10.44 23.64
N GLN A 130 -26.64 -10.14 23.65
CA GLN A 130 -27.41 -9.86 22.45
C GLN A 130 -27.02 -8.51 21.80
N LEU A 131 -26.61 -7.51 22.59
CA LEU A 131 -26.00 -6.27 22.11
C LEU A 131 -24.62 -6.54 21.53
N LEU A 132 -23.81 -7.40 22.15
CA LEU A 132 -22.49 -7.80 21.65
C LEU A 132 -22.61 -8.64 20.38
N GLU A 133 -23.57 -9.56 20.29
CA GLU A 133 -23.89 -10.36 19.11
C GLU A 133 -24.49 -9.52 17.98
N SER A 134 -25.23 -8.45 18.29
CA SER A 134 -25.73 -7.49 17.30
C SER A 134 -24.73 -6.37 16.93
N LEU A 135 -23.76 -6.08 17.81
CA LEU A 135 -22.59 -5.22 17.56
C LEU A 135 -21.46 -5.98 16.82
N VAL A 136 -21.45 -7.31 16.92
CA VAL A 136 -21.02 -8.21 15.83
C VAL A 136 -22.07 -8.08 14.73
N VAL A 137 -22.27 -6.84 14.25
CA VAL A 137 -22.76 -6.60 12.91
C VAL A 137 -21.84 -7.45 12.06
N ALA A 138 -22.39 -8.50 11.45
CA ALA A 138 -21.72 -9.24 10.40
C ALA A 138 -21.23 -8.16 9.43
N LYS A 139 -19.93 -7.82 9.52
CA LYS A 139 -19.29 -6.89 8.60
C LYS A 139 -19.64 -7.45 7.24
N SER A 140 -20.49 -6.76 6.49
CA SER A 140 -20.76 -7.16 5.11
C SER A 140 -19.40 -7.38 4.48
N PRO A 141 -19.15 -8.48 3.76
CA PRO A 141 -17.82 -8.80 3.26
C PRO A 141 -17.36 -7.65 2.36
N ASP A 142 -16.58 -6.73 2.94
CA ASP A 142 -15.99 -5.63 2.23
C ASP A 142 -14.94 -6.26 1.34
N ASN A 143 -15.25 -6.42 0.04
CA ASN A 143 -14.38 -7.02 -0.97
C ASN A 143 -13.10 -6.20 -1.24
N SER A 144 -12.71 -5.38 -0.28
CA SER A 144 -11.44 -4.69 -0.18
C SER A 144 -10.28 -5.65 0.09
N VAL A 145 -9.14 -5.37 -0.54
CA VAL A 145 -7.90 -6.13 -0.36
C VAL A 145 -6.80 -5.19 0.11
N SER A 146 -6.06 -5.62 1.13
CA SER A 146 -4.79 -5.02 1.51
C SER A 146 -3.64 -5.86 0.98
N ILE A 147 -2.76 -5.27 0.17
CA ILE A 147 -1.68 -5.97 -0.53
C ILE A 147 -0.34 -5.66 0.14
N PHE A 148 0.47 -6.69 0.34
CA PHE A 148 1.80 -6.62 0.95
C PHE A 148 2.80 -7.30 0.01
N ILE A 149 3.73 -6.53 -0.54
CA ILE A 149 4.66 -6.97 -1.57
C ILE A 149 6.06 -6.99 -1.01
N ASP A 150 6.64 -8.19 -0.93
CA ASP A 150 8.08 -8.37 -0.75
C ASP A 150 8.76 -8.19 -2.11
N ASN A 151 9.24 -6.97 -2.36
CA ASN A 151 9.81 -6.61 -3.64
C ASN A 151 11.12 -7.36 -3.93
N SER A 152 11.88 -7.71 -2.90
CA SER A 152 13.13 -8.43 -3.04
C SER A 152 12.88 -9.87 -3.49
N ASN A 153 11.94 -10.57 -2.82
CA ASN A 153 11.51 -11.91 -3.21
C ASN A 153 10.89 -11.90 -4.62
N LEU A 154 9.96 -10.97 -4.87
CA LEU A 154 9.30 -10.80 -6.16
C LEU A 154 10.29 -10.61 -7.31
N PHE A 155 11.31 -9.77 -7.14
CA PHE A 155 12.26 -9.46 -8.20
C PHE A 155 13.25 -10.60 -8.44
N ILE A 156 13.87 -11.14 -7.38
CA ILE A 156 14.90 -12.16 -7.49
C ILE A 156 14.34 -13.45 -8.08
N GLU A 157 13.18 -13.91 -7.59
CA GLU A 157 12.56 -15.14 -8.08
C GLU A 157 11.90 -14.92 -9.45
N GLY A 158 11.33 -13.75 -9.68
CA GLY A 158 10.76 -13.39 -10.98
C GLY A 158 11.80 -13.38 -12.10
N ALA A 159 12.99 -12.83 -11.86
CA ALA A 159 14.09 -12.83 -12.83
C ALA A 159 14.49 -14.26 -13.23
N LYS A 160 14.56 -15.20 -12.28
CA LYS A 160 14.90 -16.61 -12.54
C LYS A 160 13.82 -17.34 -13.33
N ILE A 161 12.56 -17.20 -12.90
CA ILE A 161 11.42 -17.89 -13.52
C ILE A 161 11.17 -17.34 -14.93
N VAL A 162 11.03 -16.02 -15.06
CA VAL A 162 10.77 -15.39 -16.35
C VAL A 162 11.93 -15.60 -17.31
N GLY A 163 13.18 -15.56 -16.82
CA GLY A 163 14.35 -15.90 -17.62
C GLY A 163 14.30 -17.30 -18.21
N GLN A 164 13.77 -18.29 -17.49
CA GLN A 164 13.55 -19.63 -18.03
C GLN A 164 12.36 -19.71 -18.99
N LEU A 165 11.21 -19.14 -18.61
CA LEU A 165 9.98 -19.15 -19.42
C LEU A 165 10.20 -18.52 -20.80
N GLU A 166 11.00 -17.46 -20.86
CA GLU A 166 11.26 -16.68 -22.07
C GLU A 166 12.59 -17.05 -22.74
N ASN A 167 13.29 -18.07 -22.22
CA ASN A 167 14.58 -18.54 -22.70
C ASN A 167 15.64 -17.42 -22.79
N VAL A 168 15.71 -16.61 -21.72
CA VAL A 168 16.67 -15.51 -21.52
C VAL A 168 17.41 -15.72 -20.18
N PRO A 169 18.33 -16.70 -20.08
CA PRO A 169 19.00 -17.03 -18.83
C PRO A 169 19.90 -15.91 -18.29
N ASP A 170 20.33 -15.00 -19.17
CA ASP A 170 21.20 -13.87 -18.83
C ASP A 170 20.55 -12.91 -17.82
N VAL A 171 19.22 -12.89 -17.74
CA VAL A 171 18.43 -12.03 -16.85
C VAL A 171 18.74 -12.26 -15.36
N TYR A 172 19.05 -13.50 -14.97
CA TYR A 172 19.37 -13.86 -13.59
C TYR A 172 20.83 -14.32 -13.40
N SER A 173 21.65 -14.23 -14.45
CA SER A 173 23.07 -14.57 -14.38
C SER A 173 23.86 -13.48 -13.66
N ASN A 174 24.83 -13.85 -12.81
CA ASN A 174 25.74 -12.89 -12.14
C ASN A 174 26.76 -12.23 -13.10
N SER A 175 26.66 -12.50 -14.40
CA SER A 175 27.39 -11.79 -15.44
C SER A 175 26.72 -10.45 -15.74
N ARG A 176 27.50 -9.44 -16.14
CA ARG A 176 26.98 -8.18 -16.68
C ARG A 176 26.16 -8.47 -17.94
N SER A 177 24.88 -8.77 -17.78
CA SER A 177 23.95 -8.93 -18.89
C SER A 177 23.50 -7.55 -19.34
N ASP A 178 23.45 -7.34 -20.65
CA ASP A 178 22.86 -6.14 -21.24
C ASP A 178 21.32 -6.15 -21.15
N ILE A 179 20.74 -7.21 -20.56
CA ILE A 179 19.31 -7.44 -20.43
C ILE A 179 18.91 -7.29 -18.96
N GLU A 180 18.04 -6.33 -18.71
CA GLU A 180 17.50 -6.02 -17.39
C GLU A 180 16.06 -6.49 -17.28
N PHE A 181 15.70 -7.07 -16.12
CA PHE A 181 14.35 -7.47 -15.76
C PHE A 181 13.63 -6.40 -14.96
N TYR A 182 12.34 -6.25 -15.22
CA TYR A 182 11.50 -5.25 -14.57
C TYR A 182 10.15 -5.81 -14.18
N VAL A 183 9.64 -5.29 -13.06
CA VAL A 183 8.28 -5.50 -12.57
C VAL A 183 7.56 -4.17 -12.55
N ASP A 184 6.38 -4.14 -13.17
CA ASP A 184 5.47 -3.03 -13.18
C ASP A 184 4.47 -3.16 -12.03
N HIS A 185 4.78 -2.58 -10.87
CA HIS A 185 3.97 -2.76 -9.66
C HIS A 185 2.52 -2.29 -9.81
N GLY A 186 2.27 -1.27 -10.63
CA GLY A 186 0.90 -0.81 -10.90
C GLY A 186 0.08 -1.87 -11.65
N LEU A 187 0.67 -2.52 -12.65
CA LEU A 187 0.03 -3.63 -13.35
C LEU A 187 -0.04 -4.89 -12.48
N LEU A 188 0.98 -5.17 -11.66
CA LEU A 188 0.94 -6.27 -10.70
C LEU A 188 -0.24 -6.10 -9.74
N VAL A 189 -0.37 -4.93 -9.10
CA VAL A 189 -1.50 -4.62 -8.22
C VAL A 189 -2.83 -4.78 -8.94
N THR A 190 -2.96 -4.25 -10.16
CA THR A 190 -4.17 -4.40 -10.98
C THR A 190 -4.49 -5.88 -11.26
N THR A 191 -3.46 -6.66 -11.58
CA THR A 191 -3.55 -8.09 -11.90
C THR A 191 -4.01 -8.90 -10.69
N VAL A 192 -3.38 -8.71 -9.53
CA VAL A 192 -3.73 -9.47 -8.31
C VAL A 192 -5.07 -9.04 -7.70
N LEU A 193 -5.48 -7.79 -7.91
CA LEU A 193 -6.80 -7.33 -7.45
C LEU A 193 -7.93 -8.06 -8.17
N ARG A 194 -7.79 -8.43 -9.45
CA ARG A 194 -8.85 -9.10 -10.22
C ARG A 194 -10.21 -8.39 -10.13
N GLY A 195 -10.20 -7.05 -10.19
CA GLY A 195 -11.40 -6.22 -10.07
C GLY A 195 -11.90 -5.97 -8.64
N ARG A 196 -11.22 -6.50 -7.60
CA ARG A 196 -11.49 -6.17 -6.19
C ARG A 196 -11.06 -4.75 -5.86
N LYS A 197 -11.63 -4.19 -4.79
CA LYS A 197 -11.33 -2.83 -4.35
C LYS A 197 -9.97 -2.81 -3.62
N LEU A 198 -9.04 -1.96 -4.05
CA LEU A 198 -7.81 -1.74 -3.29
C LEU A 198 -8.12 -0.96 -2.01
N ARG A 199 -7.62 -1.46 -0.87
CA ARG A 199 -7.63 -0.70 0.39
C ARG A 199 -6.29 0.02 0.58
N ASN A 200 -5.23 -0.77 0.64
CA ASN A 200 -3.85 -0.30 0.78
C ASN A 200 -2.97 -1.29 0.01
N ALA A 201 -1.90 -0.78 -0.62
CA ALA A 201 -0.82 -1.60 -1.14
C ALA A 201 0.48 -1.10 -0.55
N PHE A 202 1.26 -2.02 0.03
CA PHE A 202 2.56 -1.73 0.61
C PHE A 202 3.62 -2.48 -0.17
N ILE A 203 4.59 -1.75 -0.70
CA ILE A 203 5.74 -2.36 -1.40
C ILE A 203 6.97 -2.13 -0.54
N ILE A 204 7.59 -3.22 -0.11
CA ILE A 204 8.76 -3.20 0.75
C ILE A 204 9.85 -4.05 0.13
N GLY A 205 11.03 -3.46 0.03
CA GLY A 205 12.22 -4.17 -0.39
C GLY A 205 13.32 -3.20 -0.76
N SER A 206 14.40 -3.76 -1.27
CA SER A 206 15.60 -2.98 -1.54
C SER A 206 15.42 -2.20 -2.83
N ILE A 207 16.01 -1.01 -2.87
CA ILE A 207 16.05 -0.14 -4.05
C ILE A 207 16.72 -0.91 -5.20
N PRO A 208 16.05 -1.30 -6.30
CA PRO A 208 16.72 -1.58 -7.56
C PRO A 208 16.96 -0.24 -8.28
N SER A 209 17.89 -0.24 -9.25
CA SER A 209 18.47 0.92 -9.95
C SER A 209 17.51 2.08 -10.26
N GLU A 210 18.08 3.29 -10.36
CA GLU A 210 17.56 4.68 -10.46
C GLU A 210 16.29 4.99 -11.29
N ASN A 211 15.52 4.00 -11.75
CA ASN A 211 14.25 4.15 -12.42
C ASN A 211 13.12 4.60 -11.48
N ASP A 212 13.15 5.88 -11.11
CA ASP A 212 12.10 6.61 -10.38
C ASP A 212 10.70 6.44 -11.02
N THR A 213 10.65 6.19 -12.34
CA THR A 213 9.41 6.05 -13.11
C THR A 213 8.51 4.90 -12.66
N LEU A 214 9.06 3.77 -12.19
CA LEU A 214 8.25 2.63 -11.73
C LEU A 214 7.63 2.90 -10.37
N TRP A 215 8.38 3.53 -9.47
CA TRP A 215 7.89 3.90 -8.15
C TRP A 215 6.86 5.02 -8.20
N ALA A 216 7.10 6.04 -9.04
CA ALA A 216 6.14 7.08 -9.31
C ALA A 216 4.83 6.48 -9.84
N ARG A 217 4.93 5.52 -10.77
CA ARG A 217 3.74 4.80 -11.25
C ARG A 217 3.06 3.97 -10.17
N ALA A 218 3.79 3.29 -9.29
CA ALA A 218 3.20 2.54 -8.18
C ALA A 218 2.40 3.47 -7.26
N ARG A 219 2.97 4.66 -6.95
CA ARG A 219 2.31 5.70 -6.17
C ARG A 219 1.05 6.23 -6.87
N ASP A 220 1.09 6.44 -8.19
CA ASP A 220 -0.10 6.81 -8.99
C ASP A 220 -1.23 5.78 -8.90
N HIS A 221 -0.92 4.51 -8.60
CA HIS A 221 -1.91 3.44 -8.39
C HIS A 221 -2.29 3.25 -6.90
N GLY A 222 -1.93 4.20 -6.03
CA GLY A 222 -2.29 4.17 -4.62
C GLY A 222 -1.41 3.27 -3.74
N CYS A 223 -0.22 2.91 -4.21
CA CYS A 223 0.74 2.14 -3.41
C CYS A 223 1.55 3.05 -2.48
N GLU A 224 1.68 2.66 -1.22
CA GLU A 224 2.69 3.19 -0.31
C GLU A 224 3.99 2.40 -0.49
N VAL A 225 5.01 3.08 -0.99
CA VAL A 225 6.32 2.49 -1.29
C VAL A 225 7.29 2.82 -0.16
N THR A 226 7.86 1.81 0.49
CA THR A 226 8.94 1.96 1.46
C THR A 226 10.16 1.18 0.99
N THR A 227 11.24 1.87 0.65
CA THR A 227 12.47 1.23 0.16
C THR A 227 13.60 1.30 1.19
N TYR A 228 14.46 0.28 1.21
CA TYR A 228 15.65 0.24 2.05
C TYR A 228 16.94 0.14 1.24
N GLU A 229 18.01 0.75 1.75
CA GLU A 229 19.35 0.58 1.20
C GLU A 229 19.87 -0.84 1.48
N ARG A 230 20.57 -1.41 0.50
CA ARG A 230 21.30 -2.67 0.69
C ARG A 230 22.59 -2.40 1.44
N ASN A 231 22.99 -3.31 2.33
CA ASN A 231 24.28 -3.22 2.98
C ASN A 231 25.42 -3.58 2.01
N ALA A 232 26.68 -3.39 2.45
CA ALA A 232 27.88 -3.69 1.66
C ALA A 232 27.99 -5.17 1.19
N SER A 233 27.20 -6.09 1.75
CA SER A 233 27.08 -7.48 1.32
C SER A 233 25.90 -7.72 0.37
N ASN A 234 25.33 -6.65 -0.21
CA ASN A 234 24.13 -6.67 -1.06
C ASN A 234 22.90 -7.33 -0.40
N LYS A 235 22.88 -7.39 0.94
CA LYS A 235 21.76 -7.89 1.72
C LYS A 235 20.93 -6.73 2.23
N GLU A 236 19.63 -6.85 2.08
CA GLU A 236 18.69 -5.96 2.75
C GLU A 236 18.58 -6.36 4.23
N LYS A 237 18.50 -5.38 5.14
CA LYS A 237 18.20 -5.63 6.56
C LYS A 237 16.83 -5.03 6.87
N LYS A 238 15.95 -5.80 7.51
CA LYS A 238 14.65 -5.39 8.10
C LYS A 238 13.46 -5.24 7.15
N ALA A 239 13.58 -5.60 5.87
CA ALA A 239 12.47 -5.53 4.90
C ALA A 239 11.28 -6.37 5.35
N ASP A 240 11.53 -7.66 5.61
CA ASP A 240 10.52 -8.66 5.97
C ASP A 240 9.82 -8.26 7.28
N VAL A 241 10.62 -7.84 8.28
CA VAL A 241 10.10 -7.33 9.56
C VAL A 241 9.20 -6.12 9.35
N LYS A 242 9.59 -5.17 8.47
CA LYS A 242 8.74 -4.00 8.19
C LYS A 242 7.44 -4.40 7.51
N LEU A 243 7.49 -5.34 6.56
CA LEU A 243 6.30 -5.83 5.85
C LEU A 243 5.33 -6.46 6.84
N VAL A 244 5.84 -7.31 7.73
CA VAL A 244 5.06 -7.90 8.82
C VAL A 244 4.50 -6.81 9.75
N CYS A 245 5.28 -5.80 10.15
CA CYS A 245 4.77 -4.69 10.97
C CYS A 245 3.60 -3.95 10.30
N TYR A 246 3.69 -3.68 8.99
CA TYR A 246 2.64 -3.02 8.24
C TYR A 246 1.40 -3.89 8.11
N ALA A 247 1.59 -5.18 7.88
CA ALA A 247 0.50 -6.14 7.79
C ALA A 247 -0.21 -6.30 9.14
N MET A 248 0.53 -6.48 10.23
CA MET A 248 -0.01 -6.54 11.59
C MET A 248 -0.74 -5.25 11.97
N ARG A 249 -0.16 -4.08 11.67
CA ARG A 249 -0.86 -2.80 11.88
C ARG A 249 -2.17 -2.75 11.10
N THR A 250 -2.20 -3.24 9.87
CA THR A 250 -3.41 -3.28 9.04
C THR A 250 -4.46 -4.22 9.64
N LEU A 251 -4.05 -5.43 10.05
CA LEU A 251 -4.91 -6.41 10.71
C LEU A 251 -5.65 -5.82 11.92
N PHE A 252 -4.91 -5.16 12.82
CA PHE A 252 -5.48 -4.69 14.09
C PHE A 252 -6.15 -3.32 14.03
N THR A 253 -5.86 -2.49 13.02
CA THR A 253 -6.39 -1.11 12.97
C THR A 253 -7.46 -0.90 11.91
N LYS A 254 -7.60 -1.84 10.97
CA LYS A 254 -8.54 -1.69 9.85
C LYS A 254 -9.65 -2.72 9.92
N THR A 255 -10.78 -2.36 9.33
CA THR A 255 -11.80 -3.32 8.95
C THR A 255 -11.45 -3.81 7.55
N GLY A 256 -11.56 -5.11 7.27
CA GLY A 256 -11.31 -5.66 5.95
C GLY A 256 -11.55 -7.16 5.90
N SER A 257 -11.58 -7.71 4.69
CA SER A 257 -11.87 -9.13 4.47
C SER A 257 -10.66 -9.95 4.05
N THR A 258 -9.64 -9.32 3.44
CA THR A 258 -8.57 -10.05 2.77
C THR A 258 -7.22 -9.35 2.84
N ILE A 259 -6.22 -10.09 3.31
CA ILE A 259 -4.80 -9.76 3.14
C ILE A 259 -4.26 -10.58 1.97
N LEU A 260 -3.56 -9.90 1.07
CA LEU A 260 -2.86 -10.50 -0.05
C LEU A 260 -1.35 -10.31 0.13
N ILE A 261 -0.61 -11.40 0.23
CA ILE A 261 0.84 -11.41 0.38
C ILE A 261 1.46 -11.80 -0.96
N ILE A 262 2.39 -11.00 -1.46
CA ILE A 262 3.16 -11.32 -2.67
C ILE A 262 4.57 -11.70 -2.23
N ALA A 263 4.74 -12.98 -1.89
CA ALA A 263 5.99 -13.61 -1.49
C ALA A 263 5.82 -15.14 -1.41
N GLY A 264 6.91 -15.89 -1.62
CA GLY A 264 6.94 -17.35 -1.43
C GLY A 264 7.54 -17.82 -0.10
N ASP A 265 8.05 -16.90 0.73
CA ASP A 265 8.87 -17.21 1.90
C ASP A 265 8.04 -17.72 3.10
N GLY A 266 8.56 -18.72 3.81
CA GLY A 266 7.97 -19.26 5.03
C GLY A 266 8.01 -18.29 6.22
N ASP A 267 8.86 -17.27 6.17
CA ASP A 267 8.94 -16.22 7.20
C ASP A 267 7.61 -15.45 7.37
N TYR A 268 6.71 -15.54 6.39
CA TYR A 268 5.36 -14.95 6.45
C TYR A 268 4.31 -15.86 7.11
N CYS A 269 4.64 -17.12 7.44
CA CYS A 269 3.69 -18.03 8.11
C CYS A 269 3.07 -17.44 9.39
N PRO A 270 3.83 -16.83 10.32
CA PRO A 270 3.27 -16.21 11.52
C PRO A 270 2.24 -15.11 11.20
N LEU A 271 2.47 -14.32 10.15
CA LEU A 271 1.52 -13.29 9.72
C LEU A 271 0.21 -13.92 9.22
N VAL A 272 0.29 -15.01 8.46
CA VAL A 272 -0.90 -15.73 7.97
C VAL A 272 -1.71 -16.32 9.14
N GLU A 273 -1.03 -16.88 10.13
CA GLU A 273 -1.66 -17.44 11.33
C GLU A 273 -2.40 -16.36 12.13
N GLU A 274 -1.78 -15.21 12.38
CA GLU A 274 -2.42 -14.08 13.07
C GLU A 274 -3.61 -13.52 12.28
N ALA A 275 -3.47 -13.37 10.96
CA ALA A 275 -4.57 -12.93 10.10
C ALA A 275 -5.79 -13.86 10.20
N LYS A 276 -5.57 -15.18 10.25
CA LYS A 276 -6.64 -16.17 10.44
C LYS A 276 -7.31 -16.08 11.80
N LYS A 277 -6.55 -15.86 12.88
CA LYS A 277 -7.11 -15.66 14.24
C LYS A 277 -8.03 -14.44 14.27
N GLU A 278 -7.66 -13.39 13.54
CA GLU A 278 -8.46 -12.17 13.36
C GLU A 278 -9.59 -12.30 12.32
N ASN A 279 -9.89 -13.52 11.84
CA ASN A 279 -10.92 -13.81 10.83
C ASN A 279 -10.74 -13.11 9.48
N TRP A 280 -9.50 -12.79 9.10
CA TRP A 280 -9.18 -12.31 7.75
C TRP A 280 -8.97 -13.49 6.79
N LYS A 281 -9.42 -13.34 5.54
CA LYS A 281 -9.01 -14.24 4.46
C LYS A 281 -7.56 -13.91 4.09
N VAL A 282 -6.79 -14.94 3.76
CA VAL A 282 -5.40 -14.77 3.33
C VAL A 282 -5.20 -15.42 1.97
N GLU A 283 -4.63 -14.64 1.06
CA GLU A 283 -4.27 -15.04 -0.29
C GLU A 283 -2.78 -14.78 -0.52
N THR A 284 -2.06 -15.77 -1.02
CA THR A 284 -0.63 -15.65 -1.29
C THR A 284 -0.36 -15.80 -2.78
N TRP A 285 0.35 -14.83 -3.35
CA TRP A 285 0.82 -14.86 -4.73
C TRP A 285 2.33 -15.03 -4.75
N PHE A 286 2.82 -16.01 -5.48
CA PHE A 286 4.24 -16.33 -5.51
C PHE A 286 4.66 -16.91 -6.85
N TRP A 287 5.96 -16.84 -7.11
CA TRP A 287 6.65 -17.48 -8.23
C TRP A 287 6.79 -18.97 -7.92
N ASP A 288 6.13 -19.88 -8.65
CA ASP A 288 6.10 -21.32 -8.30
C ASP A 288 7.21 -22.12 -8.97
N GLY A 289 7.43 -21.89 -10.27
CA GLY A 289 8.55 -22.47 -11.02
C GLY A 289 8.60 -24.00 -11.03
N SER A 290 7.59 -24.68 -10.49
CA SER A 290 7.60 -26.12 -10.23
C SER A 290 7.66 -26.94 -11.53
N ASN A 291 7.19 -26.36 -12.63
CA ASN A 291 7.25 -26.93 -13.97
C ASN A 291 8.56 -26.60 -14.72
N LEU A 292 9.51 -25.91 -14.10
CA LEU A 292 10.74 -25.44 -14.74
C LEU A 292 11.96 -26.27 -14.32
N PRO A 293 12.91 -26.52 -15.26
CA PRO A 293 14.00 -27.46 -15.05
C PRO A 293 15.12 -26.96 -14.14
N LEU A 294 15.37 -25.64 -14.07
CA LEU A 294 16.59 -25.11 -13.44
C LEU A 294 16.37 -24.46 -12.07
N PHE A 295 15.14 -24.06 -11.72
CA PHE A 295 14.81 -23.44 -10.43
C PHE A 295 13.35 -23.72 -10.04
N PRO A 296 13.04 -24.84 -9.37
CA PRO A 296 11.72 -25.01 -8.78
C PRO A 296 11.61 -24.08 -7.57
N THR A 297 11.09 -22.87 -7.78
CA THR A 297 10.84 -21.93 -6.69
C THR A 297 9.53 -22.27 -5.97
N GLY A 298 9.47 -23.38 -5.26
CA GLY A 298 8.24 -23.75 -4.56
C GLY A 298 7.93 -22.79 -3.39
N MET A 299 6.68 -22.32 -3.27
CA MET A 299 6.21 -21.71 -2.01
C MET A 299 6.43 -22.68 -0.86
N ASN A 300 6.84 -22.12 0.28
CA ASN A 300 7.08 -22.88 1.49
C ASN A 300 5.85 -23.75 1.83
N ALA A 301 6.09 -25.03 2.16
CA ALA A 301 5.02 -25.99 2.43
C ALA A 301 4.11 -25.57 3.59
N GLY A 302 4.67 -24.91 4.62
CA GLY A 302 3.90 -24.33 5.70
C GLY A 302 2.90 -23.30 5.19
N LEU A 303 3.36 -22.37 4.35
CA LEU A 303 2.55 -21.30 3.77
C LEU A 303 1.44 -21.87 2.86
N LYS A 304 1.75 -22.91 2.06
CA LYS A 304 0.78 -23.62 1.19
C LYS A 304 -0.38 -24.23 1.99
N ASN A 305 -0.08 -24.77 3.18
CA ASN A 305 -1.09 -25.42 4.03
C ASN A 305 -2.01 -24.41 4.74
N ILE A 306 -1.56 -23.17 4.90
CA ILE A 306 -2.25 -22.17 5.71
C ILE A 306 -2.81 -20.98 4.91
N SER A 307 -2.65 -20.92 3.58
CA SER A 307 -3.24 -19.83 2.78
C SER A 307 -3.82 -20.35 1.47
N SER A 308 -4.81 -19.62 0.93
CA SER A 308 -5.14 -19.78 -0.48
C SER A 308 -3.98 -19.23 -1.31
N TYR A 309 -3.64 -19.86 -2.43
CA TYR A 309 -2.47 -19.47 -3.20
C TYR A 309 -2.75 -19.40 -4.70
N VAL A 310 -1.97 -18.55 -5.37
CA VAL A 310 -2.02 -18.32 -6.82
C VAL A 310 -0.59 -18.20 -7.34
N SER A 311 -0.28 -18.89 -8.43
CA SER A 311 1.02 -18.76 -9.10
C SER A 311 1.09 -17.47 -9.92
N LEU A 312 2.18 -16.72 -9.79
CA LEU A 312 2.52 -15.57 -10.63
C LEU A 312 2.95 -16.00 -12.04
N ASP A 313 3.39 -17.24 -12.20
CA ASP A 313 3.84 -17.83 -13.47
C ASP A 313 2.76 -17.77 -14.55
N ASP A 314 1.49 -17.82 -14.18
CA ASP A 314 0.36 -17.76 -15.12
C ASP A 314 0.08 -16.33 -15.62
N TYR A 315 0.62 -15.32 -14.94
CA TYR A 315 0.25 -13.91 -15.13
C TYR A 315 1.41 -13.00 -15.50
N TYR A 316 2.65 -13.49 -15.47
CA TYR A 316 3.87 -12.66 -15.59
C TYR A 316 3.85 -11.68 -16.76
N LYS A 317 3.35 -12.09 -17.94
CA LYS A 317 3.25 -11.22 -19.13
C LYS A 317 2.44 -9.94 -18.90
N SER A 318 1.56 -9.93 -17.90
CA SER A 318 0.71 -8.78 -17.59
C SER A 318 1.42 -7.69 -16.80
N PHE A 319 2.57 -7.99 -16.17
CA PHE A 319 3.23 -7.06 -15.25
C PHE A 319 4.76 -7.14 -15.24
N THR A 320 5.37 -8.04 -15.99
CA THR A 320 6.83 -8.11 -16.13
C THR A 320 7.27 -7.87 -17.58
N TYR A 321 8.49 -7.39 -17.72
CA TYR A 321 9.14 -7.20 -19.01
C TYR A 321 10.65 -7.22 -18.86
N ILE A 322 11.35 -7.38 -19.99
CA ILE A 322 12.80 -7.18 -20.06
C ILE A 322 13.14 -6.04 -21.02
N THR A 323 14.22 -5.33 -20.72
CA THR A 323 14.82 -4.34 -21.61
C THR A 323 16.27 -4.68 -21.87
N GLY A 324 16.70 -4.59 -23.12
CA GLY A 324 18.06 -4.89 -23.51
C GLY A 324 18.17 -5.31 -24.98
N PRO A 325 19.36 -5.21 -25.57
CA PRO A 325 19.60 -5.68 -26.94
C PRO A 325 19.34 -7.18 -27.05
N ASP A 326 18.73 -7.61 -28.15
CA ASP A 326 18.60 -9.03 -28.51
C ASP A 326 19.67 -9.42 -29.53
N PHE A 327 20.62 -10.26 -29.09
CA PHE A 327 21.72 -10.76 -29.93
C PHE A 327 21.45 -12.12 -30.58
N THR A 328 20.28 -12.72 -30.34
CA THR A 328 19.96 -14.07 -30.85
C THR A 328 19.64 -14.09 -32.34
N ASN A 329 19.38 -12.92 -32.94
CA ASN A 329 19.02 -12.73 -34.36
C ASN A 329 17.83 -13.57 -34.85
N ASN A 330 17.03 -14.12 -33.94
CA ASN A 330 15.87 -14.96 -34.28
C ASN A 330 14.51 -14.25 -34.10
N LYS A 331 14.51 -13.03 -33.56
CA LYS A 331 13.29 -12.23 -33.33
C LYS A 331 12.95 -11.36 -34.53
N SER A 332 11.65 -11.13 -34.72
CA SER A 332 11.14 -10.08 -35.58
C SER A 332 11.20 -8.74 -34.84
N ILE A 333 11.82 -7.72 -35.44
CA ILE A 333 12.09 -6.45 -34.77
C ILE A 333 11.26 -5.33 -35.40
N LEU A 334 10.46 -4.65 -34.57
CA LEU A 334 9.77 -3.41 -34.92
C LEU A 334 10.52 -2.24 -34.31
N GLU A 335 11.03 -1.35 -35.15
CA GLU A 335 11.52 -0.07 -34.69
C GLU A 335 10.34 0.90 -34.60
N ILE A 336 10.19 1.51 -33.42
CA ILE A 336 9.29 2.64 -33.21
C ILE A 336 10.12 3.91 -33.06
N HIS A 337 9.67 4.98 -33.71
CA HIS A 337 10.33 6.28 -33.63
C HIS A 337 9.32 7.42 -33.65
N GLY A 338 9.52 8.44 -32.82
CA GLY A 338 8.85 9.73 -33.00
C GLY A 338 8.79 10.61 -31.77
N ASN A 339 8.66 11.92 -32.00
CA ASN A 339 8.59 12.94 -30.94
C ASN A 339 7.41 12.75 -29.98
N VAL A 340 6.35 12.06 -30.40
CA VAL A 340 5.21 11.71 -29.53
C VAL A 340 5.66 10.94 -28.28
N ILE A 341 6.75 10.17 -28.36
CA ILE A 341 7.28 9.38 -27.24
C ILE A 341 7.83 10.28 -26.12
N LYS A 342 8.37 11.46 -26.45
CA LYS A 342 8.86 12.42 -25.42
C LYS A 342 7.75 12.88 -24.49
N SER A 343 6.51 12.88 -24.97
CA SER A 343 5.34 13.26 -24.19
C SER A 343 4.75 12.11 -23.36
N TRP A 344 5.26 10.88 -23.49
CA TRP A 344 4.69 9.74 -22.79
C TRP A 344 5.01 9.80 -21.28
N PRO A 345 3.98 9.81 -20.41
CA PRO A 345 4.20 9.63 -18.99
C PRO A 345 4.66 8.18 -18.75
N PHE A 346 5.87 8.03 -18.22
CA PHE A 346 6.54 6.74 -18.00
C PHE A 346 6.62 5.90 -19.28
N ARG A 347 7.63 6.11 -20.13
CA ARG A 347 7.70 5.53 -21.49
C ARG A 347 7.39 4.03 -21.58
N ASN A 348 7.88 3.21 -20.65
CA ASN A 348 7.63 1.77 -20.61
C ASN A 348 6.14 1.42 -20.43
N LYS A 349 5.34 2.29 -19.80
CA LYS A 349 3.89 2.08 -19.60
C LYS A 349 3.15 1.88 -20.91
N ARG A 350 3.42 2.71 -21.90
CA ARG A 350 2.71 2.64 -23.19
C ARG A 350 3.11 1.41 -23.99
N LEU A 351 4.37 0.99 -23.89
CA LEU A 351 4.82 -0.27 -24.46
C LEU A 351 4.11 -1.44 -23.77
N MET A 352 4.11 -1.48 -22.44
CA MET A 352 3.42 -2.54 -21.69
C MET A 352 1.95 -2.68 -22.07
N VAL A 353 1.21 -1.58 -22.23
CA VAL A 353 -0.21 -1.65 -22.65
C VAL A 353 -0.36 -2.40 -23.99
N CYS A 354 0.49 -2.11 -24.98
CA CYS A 354 0.47 -2.82 -26.26
C CYS A 354 0.73 -4.32 -26.09
N PHE A 355 1.75 -4.69 -25.31
CA PHE A 355 2.11 -6.09 -25.11
C PHE A 355 1.03 -6.85 -24.34
N CYS A 356 0.45 -6.25 -23.29
CA CYS A 356 -0.65 -6.84 -22.53
C CYS A 356 -1.90 -7.05 -23.39
N GLU A 357 -2.33 -6.07 -24.19
CA GLU A 357 -3.51 -6.22 -25.07
C GLU A 357 -3.33 -7.30 -26.15
N LEU A 358 -2.08 -7.57 -26.54
CA LEU A 358 -1.74 -8.63 -27.49
C LEU A 358 -1.45 -9.97 -26.82
N ASN A 359 -1.51 -10.05 -25.49
CA ASN A 359 -1.13 -11.20 -24.69
C ASN A 359 0.31 -11.70 -24.99
N LEU A 360 1.24 -10.75 -25.14
CA LEU A 360 2.65 -10.99 -25.44
C LEU A 360 3.53 -10.61 -24.26
N PHE A 361 4.67 -11.28 -24.13
CA PHE A 361 5.68 -10.89 -23.15
C PHE A 361 6.44 -9.64 -23.60
N GLY A 362 6.61 -8.67 -22.71
CA GLY A 362 7.27 -7.41 -22.98
C GLY A 362 8.77 -7.55 -23.18
N ARG A 363 9.25 -7.31 -24.41
CA ARG A 363 10.68 -7.28 -24.74
C ARG A 363 11.01 -6.11 -25.66
N TRP A 364 11.84 -5.18 -25.19
CA TRP A 364 12.28 -4.03 -26.00
C TRP A 364 13.66 -3.51 -25.63
N TYR A 365 14.17 -2.55 -26.39
CA TYR A 365 15.41 -1.85 -26.12
C TYR A 365 15.26 -0.40 -26.52
N TRP A 366 15.55 0.51 -25.59
CA TRP A 366 15.59 1.94 -25.88
C TRP A 366 16.95 2.30 -26.48
N VAL A 367 16.93 2.87 -27.68
CA VAL A 367 18.14 3.39 -28.34
C VAL A 367 18.43 4.81 -27.87
N ASP A 368 17.37 5.61 -27.75
CA ASP A 368 17.40 7.00 -27.29
C ASP A 368 16.04 7.39 -26.67
N ASP A 369 15.78 8.69 -26.50
CA ASP A 369 14.55 9.19 -25.89
C ASP A 369 13.30 9.14 -26.79
N THR A 370 13.49 8.85 -28.07
CA THR A 370 12.48 8.83 -29.15
C THR A 370 12.43 7.54 -29.94
N THR A 371 13.36 6.60 -29.71
CA THR A 371 13.53 5.41 -30.53
C THR A 371 13.64 4.16 -29.66
N ALA A 372 12.86 3.14 -29.98
CA ALA A 372 12.97 1.83 -29.36
C ALA A 372 12.83 0.69 -30.38
N TYR A 373 13.54 -0.41 -30.12
CA TYR A 373 13.36 -1.67 -30.81
C TYR A 373 12.48 -2.59 -29.97
N LEU A 374 11.38 -3.08 -30.55
CA LEU A 374 10.48 -4.03 -29.93
C LEU A 374 10.69 -5.41 -30.56
N TYR A 375 10.83 -6.43 -29.72
CA TYR A 375 11.18 -7.78 -30.16
C TYR A 375 9.97 -8.71 -30.09
N PHE A 376 9.76 -9.50 -31.14
CA PHE A 376 8.65 -10.43 -31.28
C PHE A 376 9.11 -11.81 -31.75
N GLU A 377 8.43 -12.88 -31.32
CA GLU A 377 8.74 -14.26 -31.71
C GLU A 377 8.44 -14.54 -33.18
N SER A 378 7.56 -13.75 -33.80
CA SER A 378 7.16 -13.96 -35.19
C SER A 378 6.75 -12.66 -35.88
N LYS A 379 6.81 -12.69 -37.21
CA LYS A 379 6.33 -11.59 -38.06
C LYS A 379 4.84 -11.29 -37.83
N ARG A 380 4.03 -12.31 -37.54
CA ARG A 380 2.61 -12.15 -37.20
C ARG A 380 2.40 -11.29 -35.95
N GLN A 381 3.16 -11.55 -34.88
CA GLN A 381 3.10 -10.75 -33.65
C GLN A 381 3.53 -9.31 -33.92
N LEU A 382 4.61 -9.14 -34.69
CA LEU A 382 5.08 -7.82 -35.10
C LEU A 382 4.01 -7.05 -35.86
N ASP A 383 3.34 -7.67 -36.84
CA ASP A 383 2.32 -7.01 -37.66
C ASP A 383 1.07 -6.65 -36.84
N SER A 384 0.72 -7.46 -35.82
CA SER A 384 -0.30 -7.12 -34.82
C SER A 384 0.09 -5.88 -34.00
N ALA A 385 1.33 -5.83 -33.49
CA ALA A 385 1.83 -4.69 -32.73
C ALA A 385 1.91 -3.42 -33.59
N ARG A 386 2.39 -3.53 -34.82
CA ARG A 386 2.39 -2.45 -35.81
C ARG A 386 0.99 -1.89 -36.03
N SER A 387 0.00 -2.77 -36.21
CA SER A 387 -1.39 -2.35 -36.39
C SER A 387 -1.93 -1.65 -35.14
N TRP A 388 -1.58 -2.15 -33.95
CA TRP A 388 -1.93 -1.54 -32.68
C TRP A 388 -1.36 -0.12 -32.55
N PHE A 389 -0.06 0.06 -32.83
CA PHE A 389 0.59 1.37 -32.75
C PHE A 389 0.07 2.37 -33.79
N ARG A 390 -0.23 1.94 -35.02
CA ARG A 390 -0.85 2.83 -36.04
C ARG A 390 -2.20 3.37 -35.60
N ARG A 391 -3.00 2.56 -34.91
CA ARG A 391 -4.32 2.98 -34.41
C ARG A 391 -4.20 3.94 -33.23
N ASN A 392 -3.32 3.64 -32.27
CA ASN A 392 -3.20 4.42 -31.04
C ASN A 392 -2.29 5.66 -31.16
N TYR A 393 -1.35 5.64 -32.11
CA TYR A 393 -0.36 6.69 -32.33
C TYR A 393 -0.12 6.90 -33.84
N PRO A 394 -1.09 7.50 -34.56
CA PRO A 394 -1.04 7.62 -36.02
C PRO A 394 0.14 8.45 -36.55
N GLY A 395 0.78 9.28 -35.71
CA GLY A 395 1.98 10.05 -36.04
C GLY A 395 3.31 9.36 -35.72
N MET A 396 3.30 8.12 -35.24
CA MET A 396 4.54 7.39 -34.91
C MET A 396 5.09 6.68 -36.14
N LEU A 397 6.41 6.82 -36.36
CA LEU A 397 7.11 6.12 -37.43
C LEU A 397 7.40 4.68 -37.01
N LEU A 398 7.20 3.75 -37.95
CA LEU A 398 7.26 2.31 -37.71
C LEU A 398 8.05 1.64 -38.83
N TYR A 399 9.20 1.05 -38.50
CA TYR A 399 10.07 0.39 -39.48
C TYR A 399 10.24 -1.10 -39.16
N ASP A 400 10.21 -1.95 -40.20
CA ASP A 400 10.67 -3.33 -40.08
C ASP A 400 12.19 -3.30 -40.10
N PHE A 401 12.83 -3.62 -38.98
CA PHE A 401 14.29 -3.65 -38.94
C PHE A 401 14.79 -4.93 -39.61
N LYS A 402 15.44 -4.81 -40.76
CA LYS A 402 16.22 -5.91 -41.36
C LYS A 402 17.63 -5.82 -40.79
N GLN A 403 18.03 -6.78 -39.96
CA GLN A 403 19.38 -6.85 -39.40
C GLN A 403 20.44 -6.94 -40.52
N LYS A 404 20.93 -5.81 -41.02
CA LYS A 404 22.26 -5.72 -41.62
C LYS A 404 23.23 -5.42 -40.50
N GLN A 405 23.83 -6.49 -39.96
CA GLN A 405 24.94 -6.50 -39.01
C GLN A 405 24.88 -5.45 -37.89
N MET A 406 24.44 -5.88 -36.70
CA MET A 406 25.00 -5.34 -35.46
C MET A 406 26.50 -5.70 -35.42
N GLY A 407 27.30 -5.05 -36.25
CA GLY A 407 28.74 -5.06 -36.12
C GLY A 407 29.08 -4.40 -34.79
N ARG A 408 29.96 -5.05 -34.01
CA ARG A 408 30.60 -4.50 -32.81
C ARG A 408 31.04 -3.05 -33.05
N ARG A 409 30.17 -2.09 -32.78
CA ARG A 409 30.56 -0.69 -32.57
C ARG A 409 30.81 -0.54 -31.09
N ASN A 410 32.01 -0.93 -30.67
CA ASN A 410 32.75 -0.40 -29.53
C ASN A 410 34.16 -1.00 -29.53
N SER A 411 34.91 -0.68 -30.57
CA SER A 411 36.37 -0.63 -30.54
C SER A 411 36.79 0.74 -31.07
N PHE A 412 36.34 1.81 -30.40
CA PHE A 412 37.02 3.09 -30.48
C PHE A 412 38.15 3.06 -29.46
N GLY A 413 39.38 3.07 -29.98
CA GLY A 413 40.60 2.93 -29.22
C GLY A 413 40.73 4.01 -28.16
N ILE A 414 40.90 3.57 -26.92
CA ILE A 414 41.65 4.33 -25.93
C ILE A 414 43.10 3.91 -26.13
N GLN A 415 43.86 4.68 -26.90
CA GLN A 415 45.30 4.69 -26.77
C GLN A 415 45.60 5.14 -25.33
N LYS A 416 46.08 4.20 -24.51
CA LYS A 416 46.75 4.54 -23.27
C LYS A 416 48.05 5.25 -23.64
N GLU A 417 48.08 6.58 -23.48
CA GLU A 417 49.33 7.29 -23.34
C GLU A 417 50.00 6.82 -22.03
N LYS A 418 51.26 6.40 -22.18
CA LYS A 418 52.18 6.11 -21.07
C LYS A 418 52.50 7.43 -20.36
N LEU A 419 52.35 7.45 -19.04
CA LEU A 419 53.24 8.12 -18.10
C LEU A 419 53.29 7.30 -16.81
#